data_AF-A0A2V6LYI6-F1
#
_entry.id   AF-A0A2V6LYI6-F1
#
_cell.length_a   1.000
_cell.length_b   1.000
_cell.length_c   1.000
_cell.angle_alpha   90.00
_cell.angle_beta   90.00
_cell.angle_gamma   90.00
#
_symmetry.space_group_name_H-M   'P 1'
#
loop_
_entity.id
_entity.type
_entity.pdbx_description
1 polymer ?
#
loop_
_entity_poly.entity_id
_entity_poly.type
_entity_poly.pdbx_seq_one_letter_code
_entity_poly.pdbx_strand_id
1 'polypeptide(L)' 'MGHDDPIVFEHIGDAYWKLDRLPQAVESWQKALALDPQNKDLANKIDSTKATISRGSPAKTNPTQ' A
#
# COMPACT_ATOMS: atom_id res chain seq x y z
N MET A 1 -9.04 22.53 -10.41
CA MET A 1 -8.46 22.21 -9.08
C MET A 1 -8.42 20.70 -9.01
N GLY A 2 -7.26 20.10 -9.23
CA GLY A 2 -7.12 18.65 -9.20
C GLY A 2 -7.40 18.15 -7.79
N HIS A 3 -8.48 17.39 -7.61
CA HIS A 3 -8.67 16.61 -6.39
C HIS A 3 -7.77 15.38 -6.53
N ASP A 4 -6.48 15.56 -6.22
CA ASP A 4 -5.64 14.43 -5.87
C ASP A 4 -6.11 13.96 -4.49
N ASP A 5 -7.07 13.05 -4.48
CA ASP A 5 -7.66 12.54 -3.24
C ASP A 5 -6.72 11.48 -2.63
N PRO A 6 -6.25 11.67 -1.38
CA PRO A 6 -5.40 10.68 -0.70
C PRO A 6 -6.09 9.31 -0.62
N ILE A 7 -7.42 9.29 -0.55
CA ILE A 7 -8.26 8.08 -0.55
C ILE A 7 -8.09 7.26 -1.84
N VAL A 8 -7.96 7.90 -2.99
CA VAL A 8 -7.77 7.19 -4.28
C VAL A 8 -6.45 6.44 -4.26
N PHE A 9 -5.38 7.11 -3.83
CA PHE A 9 -4.06 6.49 -3.70
C PHE A 9 -4.03 5.40 -2.62
N GLU A 10 -4.80 5.56 -1.54
CA GLU A 10 -5.00 4.52 -0.53
C GLU A 10 -5.62 3.25 -1.14
N HIS A 11 -6.72 3.40 -1.88
CA HIS A 11 -7.40 2.28 -2.53
C HIS A 11 -6.53 1.59 -3.58
N ILE A 12 -5.76 2.35 -4.36
CA ILE A 12 -4.79 1.79 -5.30
C ILE A 12 -3.73 0.97 -4.56
N GLY A 13 -3.23 1.47 -3.43
CA GLY A 13 -2.26 0.75 -2.62
C GLY A 13 -2.84 -0.55 -2.03
N ASP A 14 -4.07 -0.50 -1.51
CA ASP A 14 -4.77 -1.69 -1.01
C ASP A 14 -5.04 -2.71 -2.12
N ALA A 15 -5.37 -2.26 -3.32
CA ALA A 15 -5.53 -3.14 -4.48
C ALA A 15 -4.21 -3.84 -4.83
N TYR A 16 -3.10 -3.10 -4.90
CA TYR A 16 -1.77 -3.69 -5.13
C TYR A 16 -1.36 -4.66 -4.02
N TRP A 17 -1.66 -4.34 -2.75
CA TRP A 17 -1.37 -5.22 -1.63
C TRP A 17 -2.16 -6.54 -1.71
N LYS A 18 -3.43 -6.48 -2.15
CA LYS A 18 -4.23 -7.68 -2.43
C LYS A 18 -3.69 -8.51 -3.59
N LEU A 19 -3.07 -7.86 -4.58
CA LEU A 19 -2.43 -8.51 -5.72
C LEU A 19 -1.00 -9.02 -5.41
N ASP A 20 -0.56 -8.99 -4.15
CA ASP A 20 0.81 -9.34 -3.72
C ASP A 20 1.90 -8.42 -4.35
N ARG A 21 1.49 -7.31 -4.95
CA ARG A 21 2.37 -6.29 -5.53
C ARG A 21 2.79 -5.29 -4.46
N LEU A 22 3.44 -5.79 -3.41
CA LEU A 22 3.82 -5.03 -2.22
C LEU A 22 4.64 -3.75 -2.52
N PRO A 23 5.61 -3.74 -3.47
CA PRO A 23 6.35 -2.52 -3.80
C PRO A 23 5.45 -1.41 -4.36
N GLN A 24 4.53 -1.78 -5.27
CA GLN A 24 3.58 -0.86 -5.91
C GLN A 24 2.53 -0.36 -4.91
N ALA A 25 2.15 -1.22 -3.95
CA ALA A 25 1.28 -0.83 -2.84
C ALA A 25 1.90 0.28 -2.00
N VAL A 26 3.16 0.08 -1.60
CA VAL A 26 3.94 1.06 -0.82
C VAL A 26 4.08 2.38 -1.56
N GLU A 27 4.40 2.39 -2.84
CA GLU A 27 4.50 3.63 -3.62
C GLU A 27 3.17 4.40 -3.65
N SER A 28 2.05 3.68 -3.78
CA SER A 28 0.71 4.29 -3.83
C SER A 28 0.34 4.88 -2.47
N TRP A 29 0.56 4.14 -1.38
CA TRP A 29 0.36 4.66 -0.04
C TRP A 29 1.29 5.82 0.31
N GLN A 30 2.54 5.84 -0.19
CA GLN A 30 3.44 6.98 0.00
C GLN A 30 2.90 8.25 -0.66
N LYS A 31 2.26 8.13 -1.83
CA LYS A 31 1.58 9.27 -2.48
C LYS A 31 0.38 9.74 -1.67
N ALA A 32 -0.45 8.81 -1.19
CA ALA A 32 -1.55 9.13 -0.28
C ALA A 32 -1.05 9.84 0.99
N LEU A 33 0.07 9.40 1.57
CA LEU A 33 0.63 9.98 2.80
C LEU A 33 1.28 11.34 2.55
N ALA A 34 1.79 11.59 1.34
CA ALA A 34 2.27 12.91 0.95
C ALA A 34 1.13 13.94 0.84
N LEU A 35 -0.08 13.48 0.50
CA LEU A 35 -1.30 14.29 0.41
C LEU A 35 -2.00 14.44 1.78
N ASP A 36 -1.99 13.38 2.61
CA ASP A 36 -2.49 13.39 3.98
C ASP A 36 -1.44 12.83 4.96
N PRO A 37 -0.48 13.66 5.39
CA PRO A 37 0.57 13.25 6.32
C PRO A 37 0.06 12.99 7.74
N GLN A 38 -1.20 13.34 8.04
CA GLN A 38 -1.81 13.06 9.34
C GLN A 38 -2.38 11.65 9.42
N ASN A 39 -2.46 10.94 8.29
CA ASN A 39 -2.96 9.58 8.23
C ASN A 39 -1.92 8.57 8.77
N LYS A 40 -1.96 8.36 10.09
CA LYS A 40 -1.10 7.40 10.79
C LYS A 40 -1.36 5.95 10.38
N ASP A 41 -2.58 5.61 9.98
CA ASP A 41 -2.92 4.26 9.53
C ASP A 41 -2.12 3.90 8.27
N LEU A 42 -2.08 4.83 7.33
CA LEU A 42 -1.36 4.70 6.08
C LEU A 42 0.16 4.56 6.29
N ALA A 43 0.73 5.32 7.23
CA ALA A 43 2.12 5.18 7.63
C ALA A 43 2.42 3.78 8.20
N ASN A 44 1.53 3.25 9.05
CA ASN A 44 1.65 1.90 9.61
C ASN A 44 1.54 0.81 8.53
N LYS A 45 0.63 0.97 7.56
CA LYS A 45 0.50 0.05 6.41
C LYS A 45 1.78 -0.02 5.57
N ILE A 46 2.39 1.15 5.30
CA ILE A 46 3.66 1.25 4.57
C ILE A 46 4.77 0.52 5.33
N ASP A 47 4.94 0.80 6.62
CA ASP A 47 5.99 0.19 7.44
C ASP A 47 5.85 -1.34 7.52
N SER A 48 4.64 -1.81 7.85
CA SER A 48 4.31 -3.24 7.92
C SER A 48 4.57 -3.96 6.60
N THR A 49 4.25 -3.32 5.49
CA THR A 49 4.44 -3.90 4.15
C THR A 49 5.90 -3.88 3.72
N LYS A 50 6.64 -2.80 3.99
CA LYS A 50 8.10 -2.75 3.78
C LYS A 50 8.81 -3.83 4.59
N ALA A 51 8.45 -4.00 5.86
CA ALA A 51 8.97 -5.07 6.70
C ALA A 51 8.65 -6.47 6.15
N THR A 52 7.52 -6.63 5.45
CA THR A 52 7.14 -7.88 4.78
C THR A 52 7.97 -8.13 3.52
N ILE A 53 8.21 -7.09 2.71
CA ILE A 53 9.07 -7.15 1.53
C ILE A 53 10.51 -7.54 1.94
N SER A 54 11.06 -6.88 2.97
CA SER A 54 12.43 -7.12 3.43
C SER A 54 12.61 -8.48 4.11
N ARG A 55 11.55 -9.06 4.71
CA ARG A 55 11.62 -10.39 5.35
C ARG A 55 11.55 -11.55 4.36
N GLY A 56 11.39 -11.29 3.06
CA GLY A 56 11.19 -12.33 2.05
C GLY A 56 9.74 -12.78 2.08
N SER A 57 9.01 -12.48 1.00
CA SER A 57 7.58 -12.70 0.84
C SER A 57 7.14 -14.09 1.32
N PRO A 58 6.17 -14.22 2.23
CA PRO A 58 5.28 -15.36 2.16
C PRO A 58 4.37 -15.05 0.97
N ALA A 59 4.79 -15.46 -0.23
CA ALA A 59 3.89 -15.53 -1.37
C ALA A 59 2.59 -16.14 -0.83
N LYS A 60 1.47 -15.41 -0.92
CA LYS A 60 0.16 -15.96 -0.64
C LYS A 60 -0.09 -17.06 -1.68
N THR A 61 0.43 -18.26 -1.42
CA THR A 61 0.01 -19.48 -2.07
C THR A 61 -1.42 -19.69 -1.64
N ASN A 62 -2.37 -19.18 -2.41
CA ASN A 62 -3.67 -19.81 -2.45
C ASN A 62 -4.02 -20.05 -3.92
N PRO A 63 -4.25 -21.32 -4.30
CA PRO A 63 -4.61 -21.68 -5.65
C PRO A 63 -5.95 -21.02 -5.99
N THR A 64 -6.01 -20.53 -7.21
CA THR A 64 -7.21 -20.14 -7.94
C THR A 64 -8.35 -21.12 -7.63
N GLN A 65 -9.51 -20.59 -7.19
CA GLN A 65 -10.76 -21.34 -7.18
C GLN A 65 -11.17 -21.67 -8.62
#